data_AF-A0AAN9GN16-F1
#
_entry.id   AF-A0AAN9GN16-F1
#
_cell.length_a   1.000
_cell.length_b   1.000
_cell.length_c   1.000
_cell.angle_alpha   90.00
_cell.angle_beta   90.00
_cell.angle_gamma   90.00
#
_symmetry.space_group_name_H-M   'P 1'
#
loop_
_entity.id
_entity.type
_entity.pdbx_description
1 polymer ?
#
loop_
_entity_poly.entity_id
_entity_poly.type
_entity_poly.pdbx_seq_one_letter_code
_entity_poly.pdbx_strand_id
1 'polypeptide(L)'
;MITDTLPIVTSVANLIEQLECCKSLSGGSIPLMASFPDAKVHLTAKIELEITAKLEELERRIYTLKEKQEMVNKHYESSASLLQKYSSALDFRILTVATPTVPPLAKMIEWLEEINILLNNQYLCKLHLLKTALTDEGVGSQHFVHMWQEGGDVMLSTLKDRLTRVELFLAEKR
;
A
#
# COMPACT_ATOMS: atom_id res chain seq x y z
N MET A 1 2.97 8.36 -3.79
CA MET A 1 3.20 6.90 -3.59
C MET A 1 2.26 6.01 -4.37
N ILE A 2 0.93 6.08 -4.17
CA ILE A 2 -0.03 5.24 -4.92
C ILE A 2 -0.23 5.77 -6.36
N THR A 3 -0.22 7.10 -6.55
CA THR A 3 -0.27 7.73 -7.88
C THR A 3 0.99 7.47 -8.70
N ASP A 4 2.16 7.57 -8.09
CA ASP A 4 3.45 7.46 -8.78
C ASP A 4 3.78 6.02 -9.20
N THR A 5 3.08 5.03 -8.63
CA THR A 5 3.18 3.61 -9.00
C THR A 5 2.22 3.21 -10.10
N LEU A 6 1.20 4.03 -10.40
CA LEU A 6 0.15 3.70 -11.37
C LEU A 6 0.67 3.36 -12.77
N PRO A 7 1.70 4.04 -13.32
CA PRO A 7 2.25 3.65 -14.63
C PRO A 7 2.82 2.22 -14.64
N ILE A 8 3.48 1.81 -13.56
CA ILE A 8 4.06 0.47 -13.44
C ILE A 8 2.96 -0.56 -13.23
N VAL A 9 1.97 -0.25 -12.40
CA VAL A 9 0.80 -1.11 -12.16
C VAL A 9 0.04 -1.36 -13.46
N THR A 10 -0.15 -0.32 -14.28
CA THR A 10 -0.78 -0.44 -15.60
C THR A 10 0.08 -1.30 -16.52
N SER A 11 1.40 -1.12 -16.50
CA SER A 11 2.32 -1.97 -17.27
C SER A 11 2.24 -3.43 -16.84
N VAL A 12 2.12 -3.73 -15.54
CA VAL A 12 1.96 -5.10 -15.03
C VAL A 12 0.62 -5.69 -15.48
N ALA A 13 -0.47 -4.94 -15.35
CA ALA A 13 -1.79 -5.38 -15.81
C ALA A 13 -1.78 -5.74 -17.30
N ASN A 14 -1.15 -4.91 -18.14
CA ASN A 14 -1.00 -5.18 -19.57
C ASN A 14 -0.17 -6.46 -19.84
N LEU A 15 0.88 -6.71 -19.05
CA LEU A 15 1.68 -7.93 -19.18
C LEU A 15 0.91 -9.17 -18.72
N ILE A 16 0.10 -9.06 -17.65
CA ILE A 16 -0.81 -10.13 -17.21
C ILE A 16 -1.80 -10.46 -18.33
N GLU A 17 -2.40 -9.45 -18.97
CA GLU A 17 -3.30 -9.66 -20.11
C GLU A 17 -2.58 -10.38 -21.27
N GLN A 18 -1.36 -9.96 -21.60
CA GLN A 18 -0.55 -10.63 -22.62
C GLN A 18 -0.24 -12.09 -22.25
N LEU A 19 0.02 -12.37 -20.97
CA LEU A 19 0.26 -13.71 -20.46
C LEU A 19 -0.99 -14.59 -20.59
N GLU A 20 -2.16 -14.06 -20.21
CA GLU A 20 -3.46 -14.72 -20.36
C GLU A 20 -3.75 -15.04 -21.84
N CYS A 21 -3.56 -14.06 -22.73
CA CYS A 21 -3.68 -14.26 -24.17
C CYS A 21 -2.72 -15.34 -24.66
N CYS A 22 -1.44 -15.29 -24.30
CA CYS A 22 -0.45 -16.29 -24.70
C CYS A 22 -0.83 -17.69 -24.23
N LYS A 23 -1.28 -17.83 -22.98
CA LYS A 23 -1.73 -19.12 -22.43
C LYS A 23 -2.95 -19.66 -23.17
N SER A 24 -3.90 -18.79 -23.54
CA SER A 24 -5.15 -19.16 -24.24
C SER A 24 -4.96 -19.63 -25.69
N LEU A 25 -3.84 -19.30 -26.34
CA LEU A 25 -3.57 -19.70 -27.72
C LEU A 25 -3.49 -21.24 -27.84
N SER A 26 -4.39 -21.83 -28.63
CA SER A 26 -4.32 -23.24 -29.00
C SER A 26 -3.26 -23.46 -30.08
N GLY A 27 -2.48 -24.55 -29.94
CA GLY A 27 -1.49 -24.93 -30.94
C GLY A 27 -2.16 -25.16 -32.31
N GLY A 28 -1.69 -24.45 -33.33
CA GLY A 28 -2.22 -24.51 -34.70
C GLY A 28 -3.15 -23.37 -35.11
N SER A 29 -3.58 -22.50 -34.19
CA SER A 29 -4.42 -21.33 -34.52
C SER A 29 -3.67 -20.20 -35.25
N ILE A 30 -2.33 -20.17 -35.12
CA ILE A 30 -1.47 -19.14 -35.72
C ILE A 30 -0.43 -19.82 -36.62
N PRO A 31 -0.42 -19.55 -37.94
CA PRO A 31 0.54 -20.13 -38.88
C PRO A 31 2.01 -19.95 -38.46
N LEU A 32 2.34 -18.82 -37.84
CA LEU A 32 3.67 -18.54 -37.32
C LEU A 32 4.11 -19.50 -36.20
N MET A 33 3.17 -19.97 -35.36
CA MET A 33 3.50 -20.94 -34.30
C MET A 33 3.79 -22.34 -34.84
N ALA A 34 3.33 -22.67 -36.05
CA ALA A 34 3.72 -23.92 -36.71
C ALA A 34 5.20 -23.88 -37.16
N SER A 35 5.73 -22.70 -37.50
CA SER A 35 7.15 -22.51 -37.85
C SER A 35 8.05 -22.37 -36.63
N PHE A 36 7.50 -22.02 -35.47
CA PHE A 36 8.24 -21.81 -34.22
C PHE A 36 7.50 -22.49 -33.04
N PRO A 37 7.62 -23.82 -32.89
CA PRO A 37 6.87 -24.58 -31.89
C PRO A 37 7.17 -24.14 -30.46
N ASP A 38 8.40 -23.69 -30.19
CA ASP A 38 8.81 -23.23 -28.86
C ASP A 38 8.48 -21.75 -28.58
N ALA A 39 7.98 -21.00 -29.58
CA ALA A 39 7.74 -19.56 -29.44
C ALA A 39 6.76 -19.25 -28.31
N LYS A 40 5.72 -20.08 -28.11
CA LYS A 40 4.76 -19.90 -27.01
C LYS A 40 5.44 -20.01 -25.65
N VAL A 41 6.31 -21.01 -25.46
CA VAL A 41 7.01 -21.24 -24.19
C VAL A 41 7.99 -20.10 -23.92
N HIS A 42 8.79 -19.71 -24.91
CA HIS A 42 9.72 -18.61 -24.78
C HIS A 42 9.03 -17.26 -24.54
N LEU A 43 7.91 -17.00 -25.21
CA LEU A 43 7.14 -15.77 -25.03
C LEU A 43 6.52 -15.70 -23.63
N THR A 44 5.92 -16.81 -23.17
CA THR A 44 5.35 -16.94 -21.82
C THR A 44 6.43 -16.65 -20.77
N ALA A 45 7.57 -17.34 -20.86
CA ALA A 45 8.68 -17.15 -19.92
C ALA A 45 9.22 -15.71 -19.92
N LYS A 46 9.31 -15.07 -21.10
CA LYS A 46 9.77 -13.69 -21.22
C LYS A 46 8.79 -12.70 -20.58
N ILE A 47 7.49 -12.91 -20.75
CA ILE A 47 6.45 -12.08 -20.13
C ILE A 47 6.50 -12.26 -18.60
N GLU A 48 6.60 -13.49 -18.10
CA GLU A 48 6.69 -13.78 -16.66
C GLU A 48 7.93 -13.13 -16.01
N LEU A 49 9.08 -13.14 -16.70
CA LEU A 49 10.29 -12.45 -16.24
C LEU A 49 10.10 -10.93 -16.15
N GLU A 50 9.47 -10.31 -17.16
CA GLU A 50 9.21 -8.87 -17.14
C GLU A 50 8.19 -8.49 -16.05
N ILE A 51 7.15 -9.30 -15.86
CA ILE A 51 6.20 -9.14 -14.75
C ILE A 51 6.96 -9.20 -13.43
N THR A 52 7.80 -10.23 -13.22
CA THR A 52 8.57 -10.40 -11.98
C THR A 52 9.44 -9.18 -11.69
N ALA A 53 10.18 -8.67 -12.68
CA ALA A 53 11.02 -7.49 -12.51
C ALA A 53 10.21 -6.24 -12.12
N LYS A 54 9.02 -6.06 -12.70
CA LYS A 54 8.11 -4.95 -12.38
C LYS A 54 7.47 -5.12 -10.99
N LEU A 55 7.12 -6.34 -10.60
CA LEU A 55 6.61 -6.65 -9.26
C LEU A 55 7.67 -6.36 -8.18
N GLU A 56 8.94 -6.71 -8.42
CA GLU A 56 10.04 -6.36 -7.52
C GLU A 56 10.23 -4.84 -7.40
N GLU A 57 10.04 -4.09 -8.50
CA GLU A 57 10.06 -2.63 -8.44
C GLU A 57 8.91 -2.08 -7.60
N LEU A 58 7.70 -2.61 -7.76
CA LEU A 58 6.55 -2.24 -6.94
C LEU A 58 6.77 -2.62 -5.46
N GLU A 59 7.37 -3.78 -5.18
CA GLU A 59 7.70 -4.24 -3.83
C GLU A 59 8.65 -3.25 -3.14
N ARG A 60 9.72 -2.82 -3.83
CA ARG A 60 10.63 -1.78 -3.33
C ARG A 60 9.90 -0.46 -3.04
N ARG A 61 8.96 -0.08 -3.89
CA ARG A 61 8.17 1.15 -3.68
C ARG A 61 7.26 1.02 -2.46
N ILE A 62 6.56 -0.09 -2.27
CA ILE A 62 5.69 -0.27 -1.09
C ILE A 62 6.49 -0.47 0.20
N TYR A 63 7.76 -0.88 0.13
CA TYR A 63 8.62 -0.92 1.32
C TYR A 63 8.75 0.45 1.98
N THR A 64 8.72 1.54 1.21
CA THR A 64 8.69 2.89 1.80
C THR A 64 7.43 3.16 2.62
N LEU A 65 6.26 2.55 2.32
CA LEU A 65 5.08 2.59 3.20
C LEU A 65 5.38 1.89 4.52
N LYS A 66 6.07 0.76 4.48
CA LYS A 66 6.45 0.00 5.68
C LYS A 66 7.37 0.81 6.58
N GLU A 67 8.38 1.47 6.02
CA GLU A 67 9.27 2.36 6.79
C GLU A 67 8.51 3.51 7.45
N LYS A 68 7.56 4.13 6.74
CA LYS A 68 6.71 5.19 7.32
C LYS A 68 5.81 4.65 8.42
N GLN A 69 5.25 3.45 8.25
CA GLN A 69 4.45 2.76 9.27
C GLN A 69 5.28 2.49 10.53
N GLU A 70 6.50 1.97 10.38
CA GLU A 70 7.40 1.70 11.51
C GLU A 70 7.76 2.99 12.27
N MET A 71 8.00 4.09 11.55
CA MET A 71 8.24 5.39 12.16
C MET A 71 7.02 5.87 12.97
N VAL A 72 5.81 5.78 12.41
CA VAL A 72 4.56 6.14 13.12
C VAL A 72 4.36 5.25 14.35
N ASN A 73 4.60 3.94 14.21
CA ASN A 73 4.50 2.99 15.31
C ASN A 73 5.45 3.35 16.47
N LYS A 74 6.71 3.72 16.15
CA LYS A 74 7.67 4.17 17.17
C LYS A 74 7.20 5.43 17.89
N HIS A 75 6.60 6.37 17.19
CA HIS A 75 6.02 7.57 17.79
C HIS A 75 4.82 7.24 18.68
N TYR A 76 3.96 6.31 18.26
CA TYR A 76 2.86 5.80 19.06
C TYR A 76 3.36 5.14 20.35
N GLU A 77 4.26 4.18 20.26
CA GLU A 77 4.84 3.47 21.42
C GLU A 77 5.52 4.43 22.40
N SER A 78 6.30 5.38 21.88
CA SER A 78 6.96 6.41 22.72
C SER A 78 5.93 7.27 23.45
N SER A 79 4.85 7.67 22.77
CA SER A 79 3.79 8.49 23.35
C SER A 79 2.98 7.72 24.40
N ALA A 80 2.66 6.45 24.12
CA ALA A 80 1.97 5.56 25.04
C ALA A 80 2.82 5.28 26.29
N SER A 81 4.13 5.03 26.13
CA SER A 81 5.06 4.81 27.24
C SER A 81 5.19 6.06 28.13
N LEU A 82 5.28 7.25 27.53
CA LEU A 82 5.29 8.51 28.28
C LEU A 82 3.99 8.70 29.06
N LEU A 83 2.84 8.48 28.43
CA LEU A 83 1.55 8.54 29.13
C LEU A 83 1.49 7.58 30.32
N GLN A 84 1.92 6.34 30.14
CA GLN A 84 1.93 5.35 31.20
C GLN A 84 2.85 5.77 32.35
N LYS A 85 4.05 6.27 32.03
CA LYS A 85 5.04 6.75 33.00
C LYS A 85 4.53 7.91 33.86
N TYR A 86 3.76 8.82 33.27
CA TYR A 86 3.23 9.99 33.98
C TYR A 86 1.77 9.82 34.44
N SER A 87 1.18 8.63 34.28
CA SER A 87 -0.24 8.38 34.55
C SER A 87 -0.69 8.72 35.98
N SER A 88 0.20 8.59 36.97
CA SER A 88 -0.07 8.95 38.37
C SER A 88 0.06 10.45 38.66
N ALA A 89 0.70 11.22 37.76
CA ALA A 89 0.92 12.66 37.89
C ALA A 89 0.10 13.49 36.88
N LEU A 90 -0.45 12.85 35.84
CA LEU A 90 -1.30 13.46 34.83
C LEU A 90 -2.72 13.63 35.40
N ASP A 91 -3.18 14.88 35.46
CA ASP A 91 -4.59 15.17 35.69
C ASP A 91 -5.41 14.59 34.52
N PHE A 92 -6.48 13.85 34.83
CA PHE A 92 -7.42 13.31 33.85
C PHE A 92 -7.94 14.38 32.87
N ARG A 93 -8.02 15.63 33.33
CA ARG A 93 -8.38 16.79 32.49
C ARG A 93 -7.38 17.01 31.35
N ILE A 94 -6.09 16.74 31.52
CA ILE A 94 -5.08 16.89 30.46
C ILE A 94 -5.28 15.83 29.34
N LEU A 95 -5.86 14.67 29.67
CA LEU A 95 -6.15 13.61 28.70
C LEU A 95 -7.43 13.88 27.90
N THR A 96 -8.36 14.65 28.46
CA THR A 96 -9.74 14.79 27.97
C THR A 96 -10.14 16.20 27.54
N VAL A 97 -9.44 17.24 28.00
CA VAL A 97 -9.73 18.62 27.63
C VAL A 97 -9.33 18.86 26.18
N ALA A 98 -10.31 19.27 25.39
CA ALA A 98 -10.13 19.83 24.06
C ALA A 98 -10.20 21.36 24.15
N THR A 99 -9.52 22.06 23.25
CA THR A 99 -9.84 23.44 22.89
C THR A 99 -10.45 23.45 21.48
N PRO A 100 -10.96 24.60 20.97
CA PRO A 100 -11.48 24.70 19.60
C PRO A 100 -10.48 24.28 18.51
N THR A 101 -9.19 24.24 18.85
CA THR A 101 -8.06 24.08 17.95
C THR A 101 -7.08 22.99 18.38
N VAL A 102 -7.16 22.55 19.63
CA VAL A 102 -6.35 21.49 20.22
C VAL A 102 -7.22 20.29 20.57
N PRO A 103 -7.08 19.15 19.87
CA PRO A 103 -7.74 17.91 20.26
C PRO A 103 -7.19 17.40 21.61
N PRO A 104 -7.96 16.61 22.37
CA PRO A 104 -7.45 15.94 23.56
C PRO A 104 -6.26 15.04 23.22
N LEU A 105 -5.31 14.92 24.14
CA LEU A 105 -4.13 14.06 23.96
C LEU A 105 -4.50 12.61 23.67
N ALA A 106 -5.55 12.08 24.31
CA ALA A 106 -6.07 10.76 24.02
C ALA A 106 -6.50 10.61 22.55
N LYS A 107 -7.10 11.66 21.97
CA LYS A 107 -7.54 11.66 20.56
C LYS A 107 -6.36 11.72 19.59
N MET A 108 -5.29 12.43 19.94
CA MET A 108 -4.07 12.45 19.13
C MET A 108 -3.37 11.09 19.10
N ILE A 109 -3.41 10.35 20.21
CA ILE A 109 -2.85 8.99 20.28
C ILE A 109 -3.70 8.00 19.50
N GLU A 110 -5.03 8.12 19.61
CA GLU A 110 -5.97 7.35 18.77
C GLU A 110 -5.69 7.60 17.28
N TRP A 111 -5.40 8.83 16.86
CA TRP A 111 -5.01 9.10 15.47
C TRP A 111 -3.71 8.41 15.05
N LEU A 112 -2.70 8.35 15.94
CA LEU A 112 -1.46 7.62 15.63
C LEU A 112 -1.73 6.13 15.45
N GLU A 113 -2.58 5.54 16.29
CA GLU A 113 -3.00 4.14 16.17
C GLU A 113 -3.82 3.89 14.89
N GLU A 114 -4.81 4.73 14.60
CA GLU A 114 -5.62 4.68 13.37
C GLU A 114 -4.71 4.72 12.12
N ILE A 115 -3.76 5.66 12.07
CA ILE A 115 -2.81 5.79 10.96
C ILE A 115 -1.93 4.56 10.83
N ASN A 116 -1.42 4.05 11.96
CA ASN A 116 -0.58 2.87 11.99
C ASN A 116 -1.29 1.64 11.38
N ILE A 117 -2.55 1.41 11.81
CA ILE A 117 -3.40 0.33 11.30
C ILE A 117 -3.65 0.51 9.80
N LEU A 118 -4.02 1.72 9.36
CA LEU A 118 -4.30 1.99 7.95
C LEU A 118 -3.07 1.75 7.06
N LEU A 119 -1.89 2.24 7.47
CA LEU A 119 -0.65 2.04 6.73
C LEU A 119 -0.26 0.57 6.67
N ASN A 120 -0.39 -0.17 7.78
CA ASN A 120 -0.07 -1.59 7.82
C ASN A 120 -1.02 -2.41 6.94
N ASN A 121 -2.33 -2.16 7.00
CA ASN A 121 -3.32 -2.83 6.15
C ASN A 121 -3.04 -2.56 4.68
N GLN A 122 -2.77 -1.30 4.32
CA GLN A 122 -2.42 -0.92 2.94
C GLN A 122 -1.15 -1.60 2.45
N TYR A 123 -0.12 -1.71 3.30
CA TYR A 123 1.09 -2.44 2.98
C TYR A 123 0.82 -3.94 2.76
N LEU A 124 0.08 -4.59 3.66
CA LEU A 124 -0.21 -6.02 3.58
C LEU A 124 -1.08 -6.37 2.36
N CYS A 125 -2.11 -5.58 2.06
CA CYS A 125 -2.94 -5.79 0.87
C CYS A 125 -2.12 -5.69 -0.41
N LYS A 126 -1.24 -4.69 -0.52
CA LYS A 126 -0.36 -4.53 -1.69
C LYS A 126 0.67 -5.64 -1.77
N LEU A 127 1.28 -6.02 -0.65
CA LEU A 127 2.24 -7.12 -0.61
C LEU A 127 1.59 -8.44 -1.06
N HIS A 128 0.41 -8.74 -0.55
CA HIS A 128 -0.35 -9.93 -0.94
C HIS A 128 -0.64 -9.94 -2.45
N LEU A 129 -1.17 -8.84 -2.99
CA LEU A 129 -1.43 -8.68 -4.42
C LEU A 129 -0.17 -8.91 -5.28
N LEU A 130 0.99 -8.42 -4.84
CA LEU A 130 2.25 -8.66 -5.57
C LEU A 130 2.70 -10.12 -5.51
N LYS A 131 2.53 -10.80 -4.37
CA LYS A 131 2.93 -12.20 -4.21
C LYS A 131 2.02 -13.19 -4.94
N THR A 132 0.76 -12.83 -5.18
CA THR A 132 -0.21 -13.69 -5.90
C THR A 132 -0.31 -13.37 -7.39
N ALA A 133 0.28 -12.29 -7.89
CA ALA A 133 0.11 -11.84 -9.28
C ALA A 133 0.47 -12.86 -10.38
N LEU A 134 1.38 -13.80 -10.10
CA LEU A 134 1.79 -14.86 -11.03
C LEU A 134 1.32 -16.27 -10.62
N THR A 135 0.55 -16.40 -9.52
CA THR A 135 0.02 -17.69 -9.07
C THR A 135 -1.32 -18.00 -9.75
N ASP A 136 -1.77 -19.24 -9.65
CA ASP A 136 -3.12 -19.63 -10.13
C ASP A 136 -4.26 -18.94 -9.34
N GLU A 137 -3.95 -18.41 -8.16
CA GLU A 137 -4.85 -17.60 -7.33
C GLU A 137 -4.75 -16.09 -7.65
N GLY A 138 -3.93 -15.73 -8.65
CA GLY A 138 -3.71 -14.34 -9.05
C GLY A 138 -4.94 -13.69 -9.64
N VAL A 139 -4.97 -12.35 -9.55
CA VAL A 139 -6.04 -11.55 -10.15
C VAL A 139 -5.73 -11.24 -11.62
N GLY A 140 -6.75 -11.32 -12.47
CA GLY A 140 -6.60 -10.93 -13.88
C GLY A 140 -6.28 -9.44 -14.06
N SER A 141 -5.85 -9.08 -15.26
CA SER A 141 -5.36 -7.74 -15.62
C SER A 141 -6.26 -6.59 -15.13
N GLN A 142 -7.58 -6.69 -15.37
CA GLN A 142 -8.55 -5.66 -15.01
C GLN A 142 -8.71 -5.50 -13.50
N HIS A 143 -8.63 -6.59 -12.74
CA HIS A 143 -8.78 -6.57 -11.29
C HIS A 143 -7.49 -6.12 -10.60
N PHE A 144 -6.32 -6.38 -11.20
CA PHE A 144 -5.02 -5.98 -10.64
C PHE A 144 -4.93 -4.47 -10.36
N VAL A 145 -5.34 -3.64 -11.33
CA VAL A 145 -5.28 -2.18 -11.19
C VAL A 145 -6.26 -1.69 -10.12
N HIS A 146 -7.47 -2.22 -10.12
CA HIS A 146 -8.50 -1.87 -9.14
C HIS A 146 -8.03 -2.20 -7.71
N MET A 147 -7.59 -3.44 -7.48
CA MET A 147 -7.08 -3.91 -6.19
C MET A 147 -5.87 -3.08 -5.71
N TRP A 148 -5.04 -2.59 -6.64
CA TRP A 148 -3.93 -1.71 -6.28
C TRP A 148 -4.40 -0.34 -5.75
N GLN A 149 -5.46 0.21 -6.32
CA GLN A 149 -5.97 1.54 -5.96
C GLN A 149 -6.85 1.52 -4.71
N GLU A 150 -7.43 0.36 -4.39
CA GLU A 150 -8.39 0.20 -3.31
C GLU A 150 -7.84 0.68 -1.94
N GLY A 151 -8.66 1.49 -1.26
CA GLY A 151 -8.34 2.05 0.06
C GLY A 151 -7.23 3.10 0.09
N GLY A 152 -6.56 3.37 -1.04
CA GLY A 152 -5.52 4.40 -1.15
C GLY A 152 -6.03 5.80 -0.88
N ASP A 153 -7.15 6.18 -1.48
CA ASP A 153 -7.75 7.52 -1.33
C ASP A 153 -8.28 7.76 0.08
N VAL A 154 -8.89 6.74 0.70
CA VAL A 154 -9.38 6.79 2.08
C VAL A 154 -8.20 6.96 3.05
N MET A 155 -7.10 6.23 2.83
CA MET A 155 -5.89 6.36 3.65
C MET A 155 -5.26 7.76 3.50
N LEU A 156 -5.12 8.26 2.27
CA LEU A 156 -4.55 9.59 2.01
C LEU A 156 -5.41 10.73 2.57
N SER A 157 -6.72 10.66 2.40
CA SER A 157 -7.65 11.66 2.93
C SER A 157 -7.65 11.69 4.47
N THR A 158 -7.63 10.51 5.11
CA THR A 158 -7.53 10.38 6.56
C THR A 158 -6.21 10.97 7.07
N LEU A 159 -5.09 10.57 6.47
CA LEU A 159 -3.76 11.11 6.81
C LEU A 159 -3.73 12.64 6.70
N LYS A 160 -4.28 13.20 5.62
CA LYS A 160 -4.32 14.64 5.40
C LYS A 160 -5.14 15.36 6.46
N ASP A 161 -6.35 14.87 6.78
CA ASP A 161 -7.18 15.45 7.85
C ASP A 161 -6.45 15.43 9.20
N ARG A 162 -5.82 14.31 9.56
CA ARG A 162 -5.08 14.20 10.84
C ARG A 162 -3.85 15.10 10.89
N LEU A 163 -3.06 15.16 9.82
CA LEU A 163 -1.89 16.02 9.74
C LEU A 163 -2.26 17.50 9.87
N THR A 164 -3.30 17.96 9.17
CA THR A 164 -3.78 19.35 9.29
C THR A 164 -4.17 19.70 10.72
N ARG A 165 -4.84 18.79 11.44
CA ARG A 165 -5.20 19.02 12.86
C ARG A 165 -3.97 19.09 13.77
N VAL A 166 -2.96 18.26 13.51
CA VAL A 166 -1.69 18.30 14.27
C VAL A 166 -0.89 19.57 13.96
N GLU A 167 -0.86 20.02 12.71
CA GLU A 167 -0.18 21.26 12.31
C GLU A 167 -0.78 22.49 12.99
N LEU A 168 -2.12 22.58 13.05
CA LEU A 168 -2.82 23.64 13.78
C LEU A 168 -2.45 23.65 15.27
N PHE A 169 -2.42 22.48 15.91
CA PHE A 169 -1.99 22.35 17.30
C PHE A 169 -0.54 22.84 17.52
N LEU A 170 0.39 22.46 16.63
CA LEU A 170 1.79 22.87 16.74
C LEU A 170 2.00 24.37 16.48
N ALA A 171 1.15 24.99 15.65
CA ALA A 171 1.20 26.41 15.37
C ALA A 171 0.76 27.28 16.56
N GLU A 172 -0.22 26.82 17.34
CA GLU A 172 -0.70 27.55 18.53
C GLU A 172 0.24 27.45 19.74
N LYS A 173 1.16 26.48 19.73
CA LYS A 173 2.15 26.31 20.80
C LYS A 173 3.49 27.02 20.53
N ARG A 174 3.59 27.79 19.44
CA ARG A 174 4.72 28.70 19.14
C ARG A 174 4.43 30.10 19.63
#